data_AF-A0A5F9D1I4-F1
#
_entry.id   AF-A0A5F9D1I4-F1
#
_cell.length_a   1.000
_cell.length_b   1.000
_cell.length_c   1.000
_cell.angle_alpha   90.00
_cell.angle_beta   90.00
_cell.angle_gamma   90.00
#
_symmetry.space_group_name_H-M   'P 1'
#
loop_
_entity.id
_entity.type
_entity.pdbx_description
1 polymer ?
#
loop_
_entity_poly.entity_id
_entity_poly.type
_entity_poly.pdbx_seq_one_letter_code
_entity_poly.pdbx_strand_id
1 'polypeptide(L)'
;MDTAVSLAQFALAFVMDTCVAGALLCAAGLLFHGMLLLRGQTTWEWARGQHAYNLGPCHNLQAALGPRWALVWLWPFLASPLPGDGITFPTAAEVGLAAS
;
A
#
# COMPACT_ATOMS: atom_id res chain seq x y z
N MET A 1 14.24 -46.76 13.70
CA MET A 1 13.99 -45.38 13.21
C MET A 1 12.91 -44.83 14.12
N ASP A 2 13.29 -44.08 15.15
CA ASP A 2 12.33 -43.52 16.10
C ASP A 2 11.73 -42.25 15.50
N THR A 3 10.47 -42.35 15.06
CA THR A 3 9.70 -41.29 14.39
C THR A 3 8.81 -40.50 15.37
N ALA A 4 9.25 -40.33 16.62
CA ALA A 4 8.51 -39.54 17.60
C ALA A 4 8.80 -38.04 17.40
N VAL A 5 7.77 -37.27 17.08
CA VAL A 5 7.85 -35.80 17.05
C VAL A 5 7.80 -35.28 18.48
N SER A 6 8.83 -34.56 18.91
CA SER A 6 8.83 -33.89 20.21
C SER A 6 7.88 -32.70 20.23
N LEU A 7 7.39 -32.34 21.42
CA LEU A 7 6.54 -31.16 21.61
C LEU A 7 7.23 -29.87 21.10
N ALA A 8 8.56 -29.76 21.28
CA ALA A 8 9.34 -28.64 20.79
C ALA A 8 9.35 -28.55 19.25
N GLN A 9 9.47 -29.68 18.55
CA GLN A 9 9.40 -29.72 17.09
C GLN A 9 8.02 -29.31 16.58
N PHE A 10 6.96 -29.81 17.22
CA PHE A 10 5.59 -29.41 16.89
C PHE A 10 5.35 -27.90 17.12
N ALA A 11 5.76 -27.38 18.29
CA ALA A 11 5.62 -25.97 18.61
C ALA A 11 6.39 -25.06 17.64
N LEU A 12 7.62 -25.45 17.27
CA LEU A 12 8.40 -24.73 16.28
C LEU A 12 7.71 -24.73 14.91
N ALA A 13 7.23 -25.89 14.44
CA ALA A 13 6.51 -25.98 13.17
C ALA A 13 5.27 -25.07 13.16
N PHE A 14 4.47 -25.11 14.22
CA PHE A 14 3.28 -24.26 14.34
C PHE A 14 3.60 -22.76 14.32
N VAL A 15 4.64 -22.33 15.04
CA VAL A 15 5.09 -20.92 15.03
C VAL A 15 5.58 -20.52 13.64
N MET A 16 6.38 -21.36 12.98
CA MET A 16 6.88 -21.10 11.63
C MET A 16 5.74 -20.99 10.62
N ASP A 17 4.78 -21.93 10.65
CA ASP A 17 3.61 -21.92 9.77
C ASP A 17 2.76 -20.66 9.99
N THR A 18 2.58 -20.25 11.25
CA THR A 18 1.87 -19.01 11.61
C THR A 18 2.60 -17.78 11.08
N CYS A 19 3.93 -17.73 11.22
CA CYS A 19 4.75 -16.64 10.69
C CYS A 19 4.69 -16.57 9.16
N VAL A 20 4.74 -17.72 8.47
CA VAL A 20 4.63 -17.79 7.00
C VAL A 20 3.25 -17.30 6.56
N ALA A 21 2.17 -17.78 7.18
CA ALA A 21 0.81 -17.33 6.88
C ALA A 21 0.66 -15.81 7.11
N GLY A 22 1.19 -15.30 8.22
CA GLY A 22 1.22 -13.88 8.52
C GLY A 22 2.00 -13.07 7.47
N ALA A 23 3.19 -13.51 7.09
CA ALA A 23 4.01 -12.86 6.07
C ALA A 23 3.30 -12.82 4.72
N LEU A 24 2.63 -13.91 4.31
CA LEU A 24 1.85 -13.97 3.07
C LEU A 24 0.66 -13.00 3.10
N LEU A 25 -0.08 -12.95 4.22
CA LEU A 25 -1.19 -12.02 4.39
C LEU A 25 -0.71 -10.55 4.31
N CYS A 26 0.38 -10.22 5.00
CA CYS A 26 0.96 -8.88 4.96
C CYS A 26 1.47 -8.52 3.56
N ALA A 27 2.11 -9.45 2.85
CA ALA A 27 2.58 -9.24 1.49
C ALA A 27 1.41 -8.99 0.52
N ALA A 28 0.33 -9.79 0.62
CA ALA A 28 -0.87 -9.59 -0.18
C ALA A 28 -1.51 -8.22 0.10
N GLY A 29 -1.62 -7.83 1.37
CA GLY A 29 -2.11 -6.50 1.76
C GLY A 29 -1.24 -5.37 1.21
N LEU A 30 0.09 -5.49 1.33
CA LEU A 30 1.03 -4.49 0.82
C LEU A 30 0.93 -4.35 -0.71
N LEU A 31 0.84 -5.45 -1.44
CA LEU A 31 0.69 -5.44 -2.89
C LEU A 31 -0.65 -4.81 -3.30
N PHE A 32 -1.73 -5.16 -2.62
CA PHE A 32 -3.06 -4.60 -2.87
C PHE A 32 -3.08 -3.09 -2.62
N HIS A 33 -2.64 -2.63 -1.45
CA HIS A 33 -2.60 -1.21 -1.12
C HIS A 33 -1.57 -0.44 -1.96
N GLY A 34 -0.47 -1.07 -2.35
CA GLY A 34 0.48 -0.51 -3.31
C GLY A 34 -0.16 -0.27 -4.68
N MET A 35 -0.95 -1.21 -5.20
CA MET A 35 -1.71 -1.01 -6.43
C MET A 35 -2.72 0.14 -6.29
N LEU A 36 -3.44 0.21 -5.17
CA LEU A 36 -4.40 1.30 -4.91
C LEU A 36 -3.70 2.67 -4.87
N LEU A 37 -2.56 2.74 -4.20
CA LEU A 37 -1.70 3.92 -4.13
C LEU A 37 -1.26 4.37 -5.52
N LEU A 38 -0.79 3.45 -6.37
CA LEU A 38 -0.39 3.76 -7.75
C LEU A 38 -1.56 4.21 -8.62
N ARG A 39 -2.79 3.81 -8.29
CA ARG A 39 -4.02 4.21 -9.00
C ARG A 39 -4.70 5.44 -8.40
N GLY A 40 -4.19 6.01 -7.30
CA GLY A 40 -4.82 7.15 -6.64
C GLY A 40 -6.21 6.79 -6.09
N GLN A 41 -6.34 5.61 -5.49
CA GLN A 41 -7.62 5.09 -4.99
C GLN A 41 -7.53 4.70 -3.51
N THR A 42 -8.63 4.89 -2.80
CA THR A 42 -8.94 4.22 -1.54
C THR A 42 -9.58 2.85 -1.80
N THR A 43 -9.63 1.99 -0.76
CA THR A 43 -10.32 0.69 -0.86
C THR A 43 -11.81 0.85 -1.18
N TRP A 44 -12.45 1.91 -0.66
CA TRP A 44 -13.86 2.21 -0.89
C TRP A 44 -14.14 2.59 -2.35
N GLU A 45 -13.25 3.40 -2.95
CA GLU A 45 -13.33 3.82 -4.35
C GLU A 45 -13.07 2.64 -5.29
N TRP A 46 -12.05 1.83 -4.99
CA TRP A 46 -11.77 0.61 -5.74
C TRP A 46 -12.97 -0.34 -5.76
N ALA A 47 -13.60 -0.57 -4.59
CA ALA A 47 -14.79 -1.42 -4.48
C ALA A 47 -15.98 -0.91 -5.31
N ARG A 48 -15.99 0.37 -5.68
CA ARG A 48 -17.02 1.01 -6.51
C ARG A 48 -16.55 1.30 -7.94
N GLY A 49 -15.34 0.92 -8.31
CA GLY A 49 -14.76 1.22 -9.61
C GLY A 49 -14.61 2.72 -9.88
N GLN A 50 -14.41 3.55 -8.85
CA GLN A 50 -14.19 4.99 -9.01
C GLN A 50 -12.72 5.32 -9.28
N HIS A 51 -12.43 6.02 -10.37
CA HIS A 51 -11.06 6.32 -10.83
C HIS A 51 -10.79 7.82 -11.00
N ALA A 52 -11.65 8.68 -10.45
CA ALA A 52 -11.64 10.12 -10.71
C ALA A 52 -10.33 10.82 -10.29
N TYR A 53 -9.67 10.32 -9.25
CA TYR A 53 -8.45 10.90 -8.67
C TYR A 53 -7.15 10.31 -9.22
N ASN A 54 -7.22 9.41 -10.20
CA ASN A 54 -6.02 8.84 -10.80
C ASN A 54 -5.35 9.86 -11.75
N LEU A 55 -4.24 10.46 -11.30
CA LEU A 55 -3.45 11.43 -12.08
C LEU A 55 -2.15 10.82 -12.62
N GLY A 56 -2.03 9.50 -12.54
CA GLY A 56 -0.85 8.73 -12.94
C GLY A 56 0.07 8.38 -11.77
N PRO A 57 0.87 7.31 -11.89
CA PRO A 57 1.56 6.70 -10.75
C PRO A 57 2.45 7.63 -9.94
N CYS A 58 3.25 8.47 -10.61
CA CYS A 58 4.15 9.41 -9.93
C CYS A 58 3.38 10.50 -9.16
N HIS A 59 2.33 11.07 -9.78
CA HIS A 59 1.49 12.07 -9.11
C HIS A 59 0.75 11.47 -7.93
N ASN A 60 0.21 10.26 -8.08
CA ASN A 60 -0.51 9.57 -7.01
C ASN A 60 0.42 9.25 -5.82
N LEU A 61 1.64 8.78 -6.09
CA LEU A 61 2.66 8.57 -5.06
C LEU A 61 3.01 9.86 -4.34
N GLN A 62 3.24 10.95 -5.08
CA GLN A 62 3.58 12.24 -4.49
C GLN A 62 2.41 12.85 -3.71
N ALA A 63 1.17 12.65 -4.16
CA ALA A 63 -0.02 13.11 -3.44
C ALA A 63 -0.17 12.42 -2.07
N ALA A 64 0.15 11.13 -2.01
CA ALA A 64 -0.02 10.32 -0.79
C ALA A 64 1.21 10.29 0.13
N LEU A 65 2.42 10.44 -0.40
CA LEU A 65 3.68 10.31 0.35
C LEU A 65 4.54 11.59 0.31
N GLY A 66 4.09 12.63 -0.37
CA GLY A 66 4.81 13.90 -0.52
C GLY A 66 6.00 13.84 -1.49
N PRO A 67 6.77 14.95 -1.62
CA PRO A 67 7.85 15.07 -2.59
C PRO A 67 9.03 14.12 -2.33
N ARG A 68 9.18 13.61 -1.11
CA ARG A 68 10.25 12.69 -0.71
C ARG A 68 9.77 11.24 -0.67
N TRP A 69 8.72 10.89 -1.43
CA TRP A 69 8.07 9.58 -1.39
C TRP A 69 9.05 8.39 -1.48
N ALA A 70 10.08 8.48 -2.34
CA ALA A 70 11.07 7.42 -2.50
C ALA A 70 11.88 7.15 -1.22
N LEU A 71 12.18 8.20 -0.44
CA LEU A 71 12.92 8.08 0.83
C LEU A 71 12.02 7.59 1.96
N VAL A 72 10.74 7.98 1.96
CA VAL A 72 9.74 7.55 2.96
C VAL A 72 9.55 6.04 2.95
N TRP A 73 9.68 5.38 1.79
CA TRP A 73 9.64 3.92 1.67
C TRP A 73 10.77 3.22 2.44
N LEU A 74 11.95 3.84 2.55
CA LEU A 74 13.08 3.29 3.32
C LEU A 74 13.01 3.69 4.80
N TRP A 75 12.55 4.91 5.08
CA TRP A 75 12.48 5.46 6.43
C TRP A 75 11.18 6.26 6.65
N PRO A 76 10.12 5.65 7.22
CA PRO A 76 8.80 6.27 7.31
C PRO A 76 8.74 7.46 8.28
N PHE A 77 9.75 7.62 9.14
CA PHE A 77 9.83 8.77 10.05
C PHE A 77 10.46 10.01 9.41
N LEU A 78 10.84 9.94 8.12
CA LEU A 78 11.29 11.11 7.38
C LEU A 78 10.10 12.04 7.11
N ALA A 79 10.24 13.31 7.47
CA ALA A 79 9.24 14.31 7.12
C ALA A 79 9.14 14.46 5.59
N SER A 80 7.95 14.24 5.05
CA SER A 80 7.60 14.49 3.65
C SER A 80 6.23 15.19 3.63
N PRO A 81 6.20 16.53 3.53
CA PRO A 81 4.96 17.28 3.64
C PRO A 81 4.03 16.94 2.48
N LEU A 82 2.77 16.62 2.79
CA LEU A 82 1.77 16.32 1.77
C LEU A 82 1.38 17.62 1.05
N PRO A 83 1.20 17.59 -0.28
CA PRO A 83 0.90 18.77 -1.06
C PRO A 83 -0.55 19.27 -0.92
N GLY A 84 -1.46 18.46 -0.38
CA GLY A 84 -2.89 18.77 -0.24
C GLY A 84 -3.33 19.11 1.19
N ASP A 85 -4.54 19.65 1.30
CA ASP A 85 -5.22 19.99 2.57
C ASP A 85 -5.94 18.80 3.22
N GLY A 86 -6.02 17.66 2.52
CA GLY A 86 -6.72 16.45 2.96
C GLY A 86 -8.23 16.48 2.75
N ILE A 87 -8.77 17.52 2.12
CA ILE A 87 -10.21 17.72 1.88
C ILE A 87 -10.48 17.89 0.37
N THR A 88 -9.59 18.57 -0.32
CA THR A 88 -9.68 18.90 -1.75
C THR A 88 -8.68 18.07 -2.54
N PHE A 89 -9.17 17.29 -3.50
CA PHE A 89 -8.33 16.42 -4.33
C PHE A 89 -8.57 16.70 -5.82
N PRO A 90 -7.52 16.98 -6.60
CA PRO A 90 -7.66 17.21 -8.04
C PRO A 90 -8.12 15.95 -8.76
N THR A 91 -9.02 16.12 -9.70
CA THR A 91 -9.53 15.04 -10.55
C THR A 91 -8.91 15.06 -11.94
N ALA A 92 -8.87 13.90 -12.59
CA ALA A 92 -8.37 13.80 -13.96
C ALA A 92 -9.15 14.67 -14.96
N ALA A 93 -10.45 14.89 -14.72
CA ALA A 93 -11.29 15.75 -15.54
C ALA A 93 -10.88 17.22 -15.44
N GLU A 94 -10.64 17.73 -14.23
CA GLU A 94 -10.19 19.11 -14.00
C GLU A 94 -8.81 19.36 -14.61
N VAL A 95 -7.88 18.43 -14.44
CA VAL A 95 -6.52 18.54 -15.01
C VAL A 95 -6.56 18.50 -16.54
N GLY A 96 -7.43 17.66 -17.13
CA GLY A 96 -7.62 17.60 -18.58
C GLY A 96 -8.21 18.88 -19.16
N LEU A 97 -9.16 19.50 -18.46
CA LEU A 97 -9.76 20.79 -18.86
C LEU A 97 -8.75 21.94 -18.79
N ALA A 98 -7.82 21.93 -17.82
CA ALA A 98 -6.78 22.94 -17.71
C ALA A 98 -5.66 22.80 -18.76
N ALA A 99 -5.54 21.63 -19.39
CA ALA A 99 -4.54 21.33 -20.42
C ALA A 99 -5.03 21.54 -21.86
N SER A 100 -6.32 21.90 -22.04
CA SER A 100 -6.98 22.14 -23.33
C SER A 100 -7.15 23.63 -23.62
#